data_AF-A0A811ZXY6-F1
#
_entry.id   AF-A0A811ZXY6-F1
#
_cell.length_a   1.000
_cell.length_b   1.000
_cell.length_c   1.000
_cell.angle_alpha   90.00
_cell.angle_beta   90.00
_cell.angle_gamma   90.00
#
_symmetry.space_group_name_H-M   'P 1'
#
loop_
_entity.id
_entity.type
_entity.pdbx_description
1 polymer ?
#
loop_
_entity_poly.entity_id
_entity_poly.type
_entity_poly.pdbx_seq_one_letter_code
_entity_poly.pdbx_strand_id
1 'polypeptide(L)'
;MVTTKDGCGLGEVAAGNGQRLPLGIPEAVLVEDVDSFMKQPGNETADTVLKKLDEQYHKYKFTELNLAQKKRRLKGQIPEIKFLLADNLYCKASVPPTDNVCLWLGANVMLEYDIDEAQHFNLARVYNWDVKRRNKDDSTKNKA
;
A
#
# COMPACT_ATOMS: atom_id res chain seq x y z
N MET A 1 -31.54 25.44 18.65
CA MET A 1 -31.31 24.08 19.19
C MET A 1 -30.28 23.40 18.29
N VAL A 2 -29.06 23.19 18.83
CA VAL A 2 -28.00 22.19 18.47
C VAL A 2 -27.61 22.10 16.98
N THR A 3 -26.52 22.70 16.48
CA THR A 3 -25.07 22.34 16.49
C THR A 3 -24.66 20.97 15.93
N THR A 4 -23.94 21.00 14.79
CA THR A 4 -22.68 20.28 14.43
C THR A 4 -22.29 20.80 13.04
N LYS A 5 -21.40 21.79 12.86
CA LYS A 5 -19.92 21.71 12.87
C LYS A 5 -19.40 20.41 12.27
N ASP A 6 -18.86 20.50 11.05
CA ASP A 6 -17.58 19.91 10.64
C ASP A 6 -17.06 20.70 9.42
N GLY A 7 -16.47 21.85 9.73
CA GLY A 7 -15.50 22.48 8.84
C GLY A 7 -14.13 21.93 9.22
N CYS A 8 -13.45 21.27 8.28
CA CYS A 8 -12.05 20.96 8.44
C CYS A 8 -11.27 21.96 7.59
N GLY A 9 -10.88 23.06 8.24
CA GLY A 9 -10.01 24.07 7.66
C GLY A 9 -8.63 23.47 7.43
N LEU A 10 -8.16 23.52 6.19
CA LEU A 10 -6.75 23.29 5.88
C LEU A 10 -6.02 24.61 6.08
N GLY A 11 -5.67 24.86 7.34
CA GLY A 11 -4.77 25.91 7.72
C GLY A 11 -3.82 25.38 8.78
N GLU A 12 -2.69 24.82 8.36
CA GLU A 12 -1.48 24.92 9.16
C GLU A 12 -0.24 24.85 8.28
N VAL A 13 0.53 25.94 8.34
CA VAL A 13 1.84 26.10 7.74
C VAL A 13 2.86 25.30 8.56
N ALA A 14 3.53 24.32 7.94
CA ALA A 14 4.68 23.66 8.53
C ALA A 14 5.88 23.80 7.60
N ALA A 15 6.67 24.84 7.84
CA ALA A 15 8.08 24.84 7.46
C ALA A 15 8.80 23.82 8.35
N GLY A 16 9.31 22.74 7.78
CA GLY A 16 10.20 21.83 8.51
C GLY A 16 10.15 20.38 8.06
N ASN A 17 11.25 19.96 7.42
CA ASN A 17 11.82 18.61 7.50
C ASN A 17 10.98 17.42 7.01
N GLY A 18 11.12 17.14 5.72
CA GLY A 18 11.56 15.81 5.27
C GLY A 18 10.69 14.62 5.66
N GLN A 19 9.37 14.75 5.62
CA GLN A 19 8.48 13.58 5.62
C GLN A 19 8.62 12.85 4.28
N ARG A 20 9.60 11.96 4.21
CA ARG A 20 9.73 11.04 3.08
C ARG A 20 8.48 10.16 3.08
N LEU A 21 7.64 10.34 2.07
CA LEU A 21 6.55 9.42 1.79
C LEU A 21 7.12 7.99 1.69
N PRO A 22 6.39 6.94 2.11
CA PRO A 22 6.90 5.57 2.26
C PRO A 22 7.59 4.95 1.04
N LEU A 23 7.49 5.58 -0.14
CA LEU A 23 8.10 5.15 -1.40
C LEU A 23 9.36 5.94 -1.81
N GLY A 24 9.89 6.82 -0.96
CA GLY A 24 11.07 7.63 -1.29
C GLY A 24 10.82 8.71 -2.34
N ILE A 25 9.54 9.02 -2.59
CA ILE A 25 9.10 10.10 -3.47
C ILE A 25 9.12 11.39 -2.64
N PRO A 26 9.77 12.47 -3.12
CA PRO A 26 9.73 13.76 -2.45
C PRO A 26 8.29 14.29 -2.40
N GLU A 27 7.92 15.03 -1.35
CA GLU A 27 6.58 15.61 -1.21
C GLU A 27 6.45 16.88 -2.05
N ALA A 28 5.44 16.92 -2.92
CA ALA A 28 5.23 18.02 -3.86
C ALA A 28 4.62 19.21 -3.12
N VAL A 29 5.38 20.29 -3.00
CA VAL A 29 4.87 21.58 -2.51
C VAL A 29 4.16 22.26 -3.67
N LEU A 30 2.83 22.23 -3.66
CA LEU A 30 2.01 22.94 -4.62
C LEU A 30 1.83 24.38 -4.13
N VAL A 31 2.39 25.34 -4.87
CA VAL A 31 2.28 26.77 -4.53
C VAL A 31 1.07 27.33 -5.24
N GLU A 32 -0.03 27.50 -4.50
CA GLU A 32 -1.26 28.13 -5.03
C GLU A 32 -1.19 29.66 -5.02
N ASP A 33 -0.44 30.24 -4.08
CA ASP A 33 -0.24 31.69 -3.95
C ASP A 33 1.25 32.05 -3.84
N VAL A 34 1.73 32.81 -4.84
CA VAL A 34 3.15 33.18 -4.99
C VAL A 34 3.58 34.20 -3.93
N ASP A 35 2.70 35.13 -3.57
CA ASP A 35 2.98 36.19 -2.58
C ASP A 35 3.13 35.64 -1.16
N SER A 36 2.32 34.63 -0.79
CA SER A 36 2.45 33.94 0.50
C SER A 36 3.69 33.04 0.55
N PHE A 37 4.12 32.48 -0.59
CA PHE A 37 5.31 31.63 -0.68
C PHE A 37 6.64 32.41 -0.57
N MET A 38 6.68 33.64 -1.08
CA MET A 38 7.85 34.53 -0.97
C MET A 38 8.07 35.10 0.44
N LYS A 39 7.05 35.04 1.32
CA LYS A 39 7.14 35.51 2.71
C LYS A 39 7.74 34.48 3.68
N GLN A 40 7.99 33.24 3.23
CA GLN A 40 8.58 32.20 4.08
C GLN A 40 10.05 32.51 4.41
N PRO A 41 10.51 32.30 5.66
CA PRO A 41 11.89 32.55 6.05
C PRO A 41 12.84 31.61 5.29
N GLY A 42 13.66 32.16 4.39
CA GLY A 42 14.59 31.43 3.54
C GLY A 42 14.38 31.56 2.02
N ASN A 43 13.43 32.39 1.57
CA ASN A 43 13.16 32.71 0.15
C ASN A 43 13.38 34.21 -0.17
N GLU A 44 14.55 34.70 0.17
CA GLU A 44 14.89 36.14 0.17
C GLU A 44 15.16 36.69 -1.25
N THR A 45 15.60 35.82 -2.18
CA THR A 45 15.98 36.20 -3.54
C THR A 45 15.28 35.28 -4.54
N ALA A 46 14.64 35.87 -5.56
CA ALA A 46 13.90 35.13 -6.59
C ALA A 46 14.77 34.07 -7.30
N ASP A 47 16.06 34.37 -7.52
CA ASP A 47 17.01 33.44 -8.13
C ASP A 47 17.26 32.20 -7.27
N THR A 48 17.25 32.34 -5.94
CA THR A 48 17.43 31.21 -5.02
C THR A 48 16.20 30.30 -5.02
N VAL A 49 15.01 30.89 -5.12
CA VAL A 49 13.73 30.18 -5.22
C VAL A 49 13.64 29.39 -6.52
N LEU A 50 13.96 30.04 -7.63
CA LEU A 50 14.00 29.42 -8.96
C LEU A 50 14.99 28.25 -9.01
N LYS A 51 16.18 28.41 -8.42
CA LYS A 51 17.17 27.34 -8.34
C LYS A 51 16.68 26.14 -7.51
N LYS A 52 16.05 26.40 -6.35
CA LYS A 52 15.45 25.34 -5.52
C LYS A 52 14.30 24.61 -6.25
N LEU A 53 13.44 25.35 -6.95
CA LEU A 53 12.35 24.79 -7.74
C LEU A 53 12.85 23.94 -8.90
N ASP A 54 13.89 24.40 -9.60
CA ASP A 54 14.53 23.65 -10.68
C ASP A 54 15.21 22.37 -10.16
N GLU A 55 15.89 22.42 -9.01
CA GLU A 55 16.45 21.24 -8.33
C GLU A 55 15.34 20.24 -7.91
N GLN A 56 14.23 20.72 -7.36
CA GLN A 56 13.08 19.87 -7.04
C GLN A 56 12.52 19.23 -8.31
N TYR A 57 12.32 20.00 -9.38
CA TYR A 57 11.81 19.50 -10.66
C TYR A 57 12.71 18.43 -11.25
N HIS A 58 14.03 18.64 -11.27
CA HIS A 58 15.00 17.65 -11.72
C HIS A 58 14.94 16.36 -10.89
N LYS A 59 14.77 16.48 -9.57
CA LYS A 59 14.60 15.33 -8.67
C LYS A 59 13.31 14.57 -8.96
N TYR A 60 12.18 15.25 -9.15
CA TYR A 60 10.90 14.63 -9.51
C TYR A 60 10.98 13.89 -10.82
N LYS A 61 11.51 14.54 -11.86
CA LYS A 61 11.68 13.96 -13.18
C LYS A 61 12.57 12.71 -13.14
N PHE A 62 13.63 12.73 -12.34
CA PHE A 62 14.47 11.56 -12.12
C PHE A 62 13.72 10.44 -11.40
N THR A 63 13.01 10.74 -10.31
CA THR A 63 12.23 9.74 -9.57
C THR A 63 11.11 9.13 -10.43
N GLU A 64 10.44 9.93 -11.25
CA GLU A 64 9.42 9.48 -12.21
C GLU A 64 10.01 8.46 -13.19
N LEU A 65 11.15 8.78 -13.81
CA LEU A 65 11.83 7.88 -14.74
C LEU A 65 12.24 6.56 -14.07
N ASN A 66 12.79 6.62 -12.86
CA ASN A 66 13.16 5.43 -12.10
C ASN A 66 11.95 4.57 -11.74
N LEU A 67 10.83 5.20 -11.34
CA LEU A 67 9.62 4.49 -10.97
C LEU A 67 8.94 3.87 -12.20
N ALA A 68 8.94 4.58 -13.33
CA ALA A 68 8.48 4.06 -14.62
C ALA A 68 9.34 2.87 -15.10
N GLN A 69 10.67 2.97 -14.99
CA GLN A 69 11.59 1.87 -15.31
C GLN A 69 11.41 0.68 -14.37
N LYS A 70 11.27 0.92 -13.06
CA LYS A 70 11.01 -0.13 -12.06
C LYS A 70 9.67 -0.83 -12.31
N LYS A 71 8.61 -0.07 -12.65
CA LYS A 71 7.30 -0.61 -13.04
C LYS A 71 7.40 -1.47 -14.30
N ARG A 72 8.16 -1.04 -15.32
CA ARG A 72 8.42 -1.84 -16.53
C ARG A 72 9.19 -3.13 -16.22
N ARG A 73 10.23 -3.05 -15.39
CA ARG A 73 11.02 -4.22 -14.97
C ARG A 73 10.17 -5.23 -14.20
N LEU A 74 9.35 -4.77 -13.25
CA LEU A 74 8.47 -5.62 -12.46
C LEU A 74 7.34 -6.22 -13.30
N LYS A 75 6.78 -5.47 -14.27
CA LYS A 75 5.80 -6.01 -15.22
C LYS A 75 6.37 -7.10 -16.13
N GLY A 76 7.66 -7.02 -16.49
CA GLY A 76 8.33 -8.01 -17.33
C GLY A 76 8.85 -9.24 -16.57
N GLN A 77 9.00 -9.13 -15.25
CA GLN A 77 9.38 -10.27 -14.41
C GLN A 77 8.12 -11.06 -14.04
N ILE A 78 7.69 -11.94 -14.93
CA ILE A 78 6.74 -12.98 -14.54
C ILE A 78 7.48 -13.90 -13.56
N PRO A 79 7.01 -14.02 -12.30
CA PRO A 79 7.69 -14.85 -11.33
C PRO A 79 7.60 -16.33 -11.75
N GLU A 80 8.73 -17.03 -11.73
CA GLU A 80 8.74 -18.49 -11.82
C GLU A 80 8.27 -19.08 -10.49
N ILE A 81 7.10 -19.74 -10.50
CA ILE A 81 6.49 -20.37 -9.33
C ILE A 81 6.71 -21.88 -9.42
N LYS A 82 7.02 -22.50 -8.27
CA LYS A 82 7.12 -23.97 -8.16
C LYS A 82 5.78 -24.54 -7.70
N PHE A 83 5.16 -25.35 -8.54
CA PHE A 83 3.93 -26.08 -8.24
C PHE A 83 4.25 -27.49 -7.78
N LEU A 84 3.55 -27.93 -6.73
CA LEU A 84 3.58 -29.30 -6.27
C LEU A 84 2.74 -30.17 -7.22
N LEU A 85 3.34 -31.21 -7.80
CA LEU A 85 2.61 -32.21 -8.58
C LEU A 85 2.37 -33.50 -7.78
N ALA A 86 3.36 -33.90 -6.98
CA ALA A 86 3.32 -35.03 -6.09
C ALA A 86 4.26 -34.78 -4.90
N ASP A 87 4.23 -35.67 -3.90
CA ASP A 87 5.13 -35.59 -2.76
C ASP A 87 6.59 -35.56 -3.21
N ASN A 88 7.29 -34.48 -2.86
CA ASN A 88 8.67 -34.19 -3.27
C ASN A 88 8.92 -33.92 -4.77
N LEU A 89 7.87 -33.83 -5.61
CA LEU A 89 7.96 -33.49 -7.03
C LEU A 89 7.38 -32.11 -7.31
N TYR A 90 8.24 -31.20 -7.78
CA TYR A 90 7.88 -29.82 -8.08
C TYR A 90 8.11 -29.49 -9.56
N CYS A 91 7.18 -28.79 -10.18
CA CYS A 91 7.31 -28.23 -11.52
C CYS A 91 7.45 -26.72 -11.48
N LYS A 92 8.33 -26.16 -12.31
CA LYS A 92 8.44 -24.72 -12.50
C LYS A 92 7.46 -24.28 -13.58
N ALA A 93 6.64 -23.28 -13.28
CA ALA A 93 5.77 -22.65 -14.26
C ALA A 93 5.79 -21.12 -14.10
N SER A 94 5.65 -20.43 -15.23
CA SER A 94 5.52 -18.97 -15.30
C SER A 94 4.03 -18.64 -15.31
N VAL A 95 3.54 -17.95 -14.29
CA VAL A 95 2.10 -17.71 -14.09
C VAL A 95 1.81 -16.23 -14.28
N PRO A 96 0.95 -15.85 -15.23
CA PRO A 96 0.52 -14.47 -15.34
C PRO A 96 -0.28 -14.05 -14.10
N PRO A 97 -0.21 -12.78 -13.68
CA PRO A 97 -1.07 -12.26 -12.61
C PRO A 97 -2.54 -12.50 -12.98
N THR A 98 -3.29 -13.10 -12.07
CA THR A 98 -4.73 -13.41 -12.21
C THR A 98 -5.46 -12.82 -11.02
N ASP A 99 -6.70 -12.38 -11.23
CA ASP A 99 -7.52 -11.70 -10.20
C ASP A 99 -8.45 -12.66 -9.44
N ASN A 100 -8.50 -13.93 -9.88
CA ASN A 100 -9.40 -14.96 -9.38
C ASN A 100 -8.60 -16.15 -8.81
N VAL A 101 -9.16 -16.80 -7.79
CA VAL A 101 -8.57 -17.97 -7.12
C VAL A 101 -9.63 -19.05 -6.90
N CYS A 102 -9.24 -20.31 -7.02
CA CYS A 102 -10.11 -21.45 -6.71
C CYS A 102 -9.96 -21.88 -5.25
N LEU A 103 -11.06 -21.86 -4.50
CA LEU A 103 -11.11 -22.28 -3.10
C LEU A 103 -11.88 -23.59 -2.95
N TRP A 104 -11.28 -24.52 -2.21
CA TRP A 104 -11.97 -25.75 -1.80
C TRP A 104 -12.83 -25.48 -0.55
N LEU A 105 -14.13 -25.71 -0.69
CA LEU A 105 -15.11 -25.45 0.37
C LEU A 105 -15.44 -26.70 1.20
N GLY A 106 -14.99 -27.87 0.75
CA GLY A 106 -15.33 -29.18 1.33
C GLY A 106 -16.41 -29.89 0.52
N ALA A 107 -16.82 -31.09 0.96
CA ALA A 107 -17.86 -31.91 0.30
C ALA A 107 -17.66 -32.09 -1.22
N ASN A 108 -16.40 -32.17 -1.68
CA ASN A 108 -16.04 -32.24 -3.10
C ASN A 108 -16.46 -31.01 -3.94
N VAL A 109 -16.64 -29.84 -3.30
CA VAL A 109 -17.01 -28.58 -3.97
C VAL A 109 -15.83 -27.62 -3.98
N MET A 110 -15.51 -27.11 -5.17
CA MET A 110 -14.52 -26.07 -5.40
C MET A 110 -15.20 -24.93 -6.17
N LEU A 111 -14.99 -23.68 -5.73
CA LEU A 111 -15.55 -22.49 -6.35
C LEU A 111 -14.45 -21.46 -6.61
N GLU A 112 -14.62 -20.71 -7.70
CA GLU A 112 -13.79 -19.57 -8.06
C GLU A 112 -14.29 -18.32 -7.33
N TYR A 113 -13.35 -17.53 -6.79
CA TYR A 113 -13.61 -16.29 -6.08
C TYR A 113 -12.62 -15.22 -6.52
N ASP A 114 -13.02 -13.97 -6.45
CA ASP A 114 -12.10 -12.84 -6.55
C ASP A 114 -11.15 -12.82 -5.35
N ILE A 115 -9.93 -12.30 -5.53
CA ILE A 115 -8.90 -12.25 -4.47
C ILE A 115 -9.43 -11.59 -3.20
N ASP A 116 -10.18 -10.49 -3.33
CA ASP A 116 -10.68 -9.75 -2.18
C ASP A 116 -11.71 -10.57 -1.38
N GLU A 117 -12.65 -11.23 -2.06
CA GLU A 117 -13.65 -12.09 -1.42
C GLU A 117 -12.97 -13.31 -0.77
N ALA A 118 -12.02 -13.92 -1.46
CA ALA A 118 -11.23 -15.04 -0.95
C ALA A 118 -10.46 -14.68 0.33
N GLN A 119 -9.90 -13.48 0.41
CA GLN A 119 -9.22 -12.98 1.62
C GLN A 119 -10.19 -12.83 2.79
N HIS A 120 -11.34 -12.21 2.57
CA HIS A 120 -12.37 -12.06 3.61
C HIS A 120 -12.86 -13.42 4.10
N PHE A 121 -13.09 -14.35 3.19
CA PHE A 121 -13.53 -15.70 3.52
C PHE A 121 -12.49 -16.48 4.35
N ASN A 122 -11.21 -16.42 3.94
CA ASN A 122 -10.13 -17.05 4.70
C ASN A 122 -9.91 -16.40 6.06
N LEU A 123 -10.03 -15.07 6.16
CA LEU A 123 -9.96 -14.36 7.44
C LEU A 123 -11.08 -14.81 8.39
N ALA A 124 -12.31 -14.93 7.88
CA ALA A 124 -13.43 -15.46 8.66
C ALA A 124 -13.18 -16.90 9.14
N ARG A 125 -12.59 -17.76 8.29
CA ARG A 125 -12.18 -19.12 8.69
C ARG A 125 -11.12 -19.09 9.80
N VAL A 126 -10.11 -18.23 9.70
CA VAL A 126 -9.07 -18.08 10.73
C VAL A 126 -9.67 -17.59 12.04
N TYR A 127 -10.55 -16.59 11.99
CA TYR A 127 -11.27 -16.09 13.17
C TYR A 127 -12.10 -17.18 13.83
N ASN A 128 -12.92 -17.88 13.04
CA ASN A 128 -13.75 -18.98 13.54
C ASN A 128 -12.90 -20.10 14.16
N TRP A 129 -11.75 -20.40 13.55
CA TRP A 129 -10.79 -21.36 14.08
C TRP A 129 -10.20 -20.89 15.42
N ASP A 130 -9.81 -19.61 15.52
CA ASP A 130 -9.24 -19.03 16.74
C ASP A 130 -10.24 -19.02 17.90
N VAL A 131 -11.49 -18.63 17.64
CA VAL A 131 -12.58 -18.68 18.64
C VAL A 131 -12.77 -20.11 19.14
N LYS A 132 -12.78 -21.09 18.22
CA LYS A 132 -12.95 -22.50 18.58
C LYS A 132 -11.77 -23.05 19.38
N ARG A 133 -10.56 -22.56 19.12
CA ARG A 133 -9.35 -22.88 19.88
C ARG A 133 -9.44 -22.33 21.31
N ARG A 134 -9.80 -21.05 21.48
CA ARG A 134 -9.97 -20.43 22.81
C ARG A 134 -11.02 -21.12 23.68
N ASN A 135 -12.19 -21.42 23.10
CA ASN A 135 -13.23 -22.16 23.83
C ASN A 135 -12.77 -23.54 24.30
N LYS A 136 -11.88 -24.20 23.53
CA LYS A 136 -11.32 -25.49 23.91
C LYS A 136 -10.36 -25.36 25.09
N ASP A 137 -9.52 -24.33 25.10
CA ASP A 137 -8.55 -24.05 26.17
C ASP A 137 -9.24 -23.66 27.50
N ASP A 138 -10.40 -22.98 27.44
CA ASP A 138 -11.20 -22.68 28.64
C ASP A 138 -11.91 -23.94 29.18
N SER A 139 -12.38 -24.81 28.27
CA SER A 139 -13.03 -26.07 28.66
C SER A 139 -12.08 -27.07 29.33
N THR A 140 -10.79 -27.06 28.98
CA THR A 140 -9.78 -27.93 29.58
C THR A 140 -9.33 -27.42 30.95
N LYS A 141 -9.28 -26.10 31.15
CA LYS A 141 -9.01 -25.50 32.47
C LYS A 141 -10.14 -25.71 33.47
N ASN A 142 -11.40 -25.64 33.03
CA ASN A 142 -12.56 -25.86 33.90
C ASN A 142 -12.83 -27.34 34.24
N LYS A 143 -12.06 -28.27 33.68
CA LYS A 143 -12.14 -29.72 33.94
C LYS A 143 -10.96 -30.27 34.76
N ALA A 144 -9.98 -29.44 35.10
CA ALA A 144 -8.85 -29.77 35.98
C ALA A 144 -9.08 -29.15 37.36
#